data_AF-A0A4Y3WIS4-F1
#
_entry.id   AF-A0A4Y3WIS4-F1
#
_cell.length_a   1.000
_cell.length_b   1.000
_cell.length_c   1.000
_cell.angle_alpha   90.00
_cell.angle_beta   90.00
_cell.angle_gamma   90.00
#
_symmetry.space_group_name_H-M   'P 1'
#
loop_
_entity.id
_entity.type
_entity.pdbx_description
1 polymer ?
#
loop_
_entity_poly.entity_id
_entity_poly.type
_entity_poly.pdbx_seq_one_letter_code
_entity_poly.pdbx_strand_id
1 'polypeptide(L)'
;MPDPTPPLTEPAADLRASHADRERVAAHLHAAAGNGLLTLDEVDDRLAAAYAARHLSELAPLTADLPPATEGSVAVAPGWSAITAAVSLQLRTGVAASAQRRRAVRLVAAHPAVAAVVTALLLVGLVLLARWSGLDLA
;
A
#
# COMPACT_ATOMS: atom_id res chain seq x y z
N MET A 1 7.82 21.59 60.88
CA MET A 1 8.09 20.36 60.11
C MET A 1 6.97 20.26 59.08
N PRO A 2 7.20 20.60 57.80
CA PRO A 2 6.17 20.46 56.78
C PRO A 2 5.82 18.98 56.62
N ASP A 3 4.54 18.70 56.45
CA ASP A 3 3.99 17.38 56.13
C ASP A 3 4.61 16.90 54.79
N PRO A 4 5.09 15.64 54.66
CA PRO A 4 5.42 15.12 53.34
C PRO A 4 4.12 14.88 52.60
N THR A 5 3.73 15.81 51.71
CA THR A 5 2.69 15.54 50.72
C THR A 5 3.08 14.26 49.97
N PRO A 6 2.35 13.14 50.09
CA PRO A 6 2.62 11.99 49.24
C PRO A 6 2.44 12.46 47.79
N PRO A 7 3.32 12.09 46.85
CA PRO A 7 3.02 12.32 45.45
C PRO A 7 1.72 11.59 45.17
N LEU A 8 0.65 12.34 44.89
CA LEU A 8 -0.58 11.80 44.33
C LEU A 8 -0.25 11.39 42.89
N THR A 9 0.52 10.32 42.74
CA THR A 9 0.46 9.49 41.54
C THR A 9 -0.86 8.74 41.63
N GLU A 10 -1.96 9.49 41.55
CA GLU A 10 -3.24 8.92 41.20
C GLU A 10 -3.00 8.23 39.86
N PRO A 11 -3.19 6.90 39.76
CA PRO A 11 -3.06 6.22 38.49
C PRO A 11 -4.07 6.86 37.56
N ALA A 12 -3.57 7.69 36.63
CA ALA A 12 -4.39 8.27 35.58
C ALA A 12 -5.20 7.13 34.97
N ALA A 13 -6.52 7.25 34.99
CA ALA A 13 -7.42 6.20 34.54
C ALA A 13 -6.95 5.69 33.16
N ASP A 14 -6.58 4.42 33.09
CA ASP A 14 -6.02 3.83 31.89
C ASP A 14 -7.03 3.96 30.74
N LEU A 15 -6.62 4.66 29.68
CA LEU A 15 -7.52 5.03 28.60
C LEU A 15 -7.80 3.80 27.74
N ARG A 16 -9.07 3.61 27.38
CA ARG A 16 -9.47 2.55 26.46
C ARG A 16 -8.83 2.78 25.09
N ALA A 17 -8.18 1.75 24.54
CA ALA A 17 -7.61 1.79 23.21
C ALA A 17 -8.70 1.89 22.14
N SER A 18 -8.56 2.84 21.22
CA SER A 18 -9.40 2.88 20.03
C SER A 18 -8.93 1.84 19.01
N HIS A 19 -9.77 1.55 18.02
CA HIS A 19 -9.35 0.71 16.89
C HIS A 19 -8.16 1.34 16.14
N ALA A 20 -8.15 2.66 15.97
CA ALA A 20 -7.04 3.37 15.33
C ALA A 20 -5.72 3.23 16.10
N ASP A 21 -5.76 3.14 17.43
CA ASP A 21 -4.56 2.90 18.24
C ASP A 21 -4.01 1.50 18.02
N ARG A 22 -4.90 0.50 17.95
CA ARG A 22 -4.53 -0.89 17.63
C ARG A 22 -3.95 -1.02 16.23
N GLU A 23 -4.56 -0.36 15.25
CA GLU A 23 -4.05 -0.33 13.87
C GLU A 23 -2.70 0.37 13.76
N ARG A 24 -2.46 1.46 14.53
CA ARG A 24 -1.16 2.14 14.55
C ARG A 24 -0.05 1.21 15.04
N VAL A 25 -0.32 0.46 16.10
CA VAL A 25 0.62 -0.54 16.63
C VAL A 25 0.82 -1.69 15.64
N ALA A 26 -0.25 -2.21 15.04
CA ALA A 26 -0.15 -3.25 14.02
C ALA A 26 0.71 -2.83 12.82
N ALA A 27 0.52 -1.60 12.34
CA ALA A 27 1.35 -1.04 11.27
C ALA A 27 2.83 -0.92 11.66
N HIS A 28 3.12 -0.53 12.91
CA HIS A 28 4.48 -0.46 13.43
C HIS A 28 5.13 -1.85 13.53
N LEU A 29 4.39 -2.85 14.02
CA LEU A 29 4.84 -4.24 14.08
C LEU A 29 5.14 -4.81 12.69
N HIS A 30 4.27 -4.57 11.70
CA HIS A 30 4.51 -4.96 10.32
C HIS A 30 5.74 -4.27 9.71
N ALA A 31 5.94 -2.98 10.00
CA ALA A 31 7.14 -2.27 9.56
C ALA A 31 8.42 -2.86 10.17
N ALA A 32 8.39 -3.22 11.47
CA ALA A 32 9.51 -3.86 12.14
C ALA A 32 9.82 -5.25 11.56
N ALA A 33 8.80 -6.05 11.24
CA ALA A 33 8.96 -7.32 10.54
C ALA A 33 9.55 -7.13 9.13
N GLY A 34 9.08 -6.13 8.38
CA GLY A 34 9.64 -5.78 7.07
C GLY A 34 11.11 -5.35 7.11
N ASN A 35 11.54 -4.80 8.24
CA ASN A 35 12.94 -4.45 8.52
C ASN A 35 13.77 -5.62 9.09
N GLY A 36 13.17 -6.80 9.31
CA GLY A 36 13.84 -7.97 9.87
C GLY A 36 14.15 -7.88 11.37
N LEU A 37 13.50 -6.97 12.10
CA LEU A 37 13.65 -6.80 13.56
C LEU A 37 12.76 -7.75 14.36
N LEU A 38 11.72 -8.30 13.71
CA LEU A 38 10.83 -9.31 14.26
C LEU A 38 10.80 -10.50 13.31
N THR A 39 10.78 -11.70 13.87
CA THR A 39 10.45 -12.93 13.14
C THR A 39 8.96 -12.99 12.81
N LEU A 40 8.56 -13.93 11.92
CA LEU A 40 7.15 -14.09 11.54
C LEU A 40 6.29 -14.52 12.75
N ASP A 41 6.79 -15.45 13.56
CA ASP A 41 6.07 -15.94 14.73
C ASP A 41 5.91 -14.81 15.78
N GLU A 42 6.96 -14.00 16.00
CA GLU A 42 6.89 -12.87 16.92
C GLU A 42 5.92 -11.77 16.48
N VAL A 43 5.87 -11.45 15.17
CA VAL A 43 4.93 -10.45 14.68
C VAL A 43 3.49 -10.95 14.79
N ASP A 44 3.24 -12.24 14.52
CA ASP A 44 1.90 -12.84 14.64
C ASP A 44 1.41 -12.83 16.10
N ASP A 45 2.25 -13.24 17.05
CA ASP A 45 1.93 -13.23 18.48
C ASP A 45 1.64 -11.80 18.98
N ARG A 46 2.47 -10.83 18.58
CA ARG A 46 2.30 -9.43 19.00
C ARG A 46 1.09 -8.78 18.32
N LEU A 47 0.76 -9.13 17.09
CA LEU A 47 -0.45 -8.67 16.41
C LEU A 47 -1.70 -9.20 17.10
N ALA A 48 -1.73 -10.48 17.46
CA ALA A 48 -2.83 -11.06 18.21
C ALA A 48 -3.04 -10.32 19.55
N ALA A 49 -1.96 -10.01 20.27
CA ALA A 49 -2.01 -9.22 21.50
C ALA A 49 -2.50 -7.79 21.26
N ALA A 50 -2.02 -7.11 20.21
CA ALA A 50 -2.43 -5.76 19.86
C ALA A 50 -3.93 -5.67 19.57
N TYR A 51 -4.49 -6.64 18.84
CA TYR A 51 -5.92 -6.68 18.53
C TYR A 51 -6.80 -7.07 19.72
N ALA A 52 -6.28 -7.86 20.66
CA ALA A 52 -6.94 -8.22 21.90
C ALA A 52 -6.95 -7.10 22.96
N ALA A 53 -5.98 -6.17 22.89
CA ALA A 53 -5.84 -5.07 23.84
C ALA A 53 -7.12 -4.22 23.93
N ARG A 54 -7.45 -3.85 25.16
CA ARG A 54 -8.59 -2.98 25.49
C ARG A 54 -8.14 -1.60 25.96
N HIS A 55 -6.92 -1.45 26.47
CA HIS A 55 -6.39 -0.20 26.99
C HIS A 55 -5.07 0.19 26.34
N LEU A 56 -4.75 1.49 26.37
CA LEU A 56 -3.52 2.01 25.79
C LEU A 56 -2.27 1.52 26.52
N SER A 57 -2.35 1.27 27.83
CA SER A 57 -1.23 0.71 28.59
C SER A 57 -0.81 -0.69 28.10
N GLU A 58 -1.76 -1.47 27.59
CA GLU A 58 -1.53 -2.83 27.07
C GLU A 58 -0.84 -2.81 25.70
N LEU A 59 -0.95 -1.70 24.96
CA LEU A 59 -0.34 -1.52 23.65
C LEU A 59 1.12 -1.07 23.73
N ALA A 60 1.47 -0.23 24.70
CA ALA A 60 2.82 0.31 24.88
C ALA A 60 3.95 -0.75 24.97
N PRO A 61 3.82 -1.85 25.72
CA PRO A 61 4.90 -2.85 25.82
C PRO A 61 5.14 -3.62 24.53
N LEU A 62 4.16 -3.69 23.62
CA LEU A 62 4.25 -4.50 22.38
C LEU A 62 5.29 -3.95 21.39
N THR A 63 5.63 -2.67 21.49
CA THR A 63 6.59 -1.97 20.61
C THR A 63 7.74 -1.32 21.37
N ALA A 64 7.86 -1.56 22.69
CA ALA A 64 8.83 -0.87 23.55
C ALA A 64 10.30 -1.16 23.21
N ASP A 65 10.56 -2.33 22.61
CA ASP A 65 11.86 -2.78 22.13
C ASP A 65 12.16 -2.39 20.67
N LEU A 66 11.19 -1.78 19.99
CA LEU A 66 11.29 -1.44 18.57
C LEU A 66 11.69 0.03 18.37
N PRO A 67 12.47 0.33 17.31
CA PRO A 67 12.74 1.71 16.93
C PRO A 67 11.42 2.42 16.59
N PRO A 68 11.30 3.74 16.85
CA PRO A 68 10.06 4.46 16.60
C PRO A 68 9.65 4.31 15.14
N ALA A 69 8.34 4.10 14.91
CA ALA A 69 7.78 4.08 13.57
C ALA A 69 8.10 5.42 12.90
N THR A 70 9.05 5.41 11.96
CA THR A 70 9.32 6.59 11.14
C THR A 70 8.14 6.72 10.20
N GLU A 71 7.40 7.83 10.29
CA GLU A 71 6.21 8.13 9.47
C GLU A 71 6.46 8.03 7.95
N GLY A 72 7.71 7.86 7.52
CA GLY A 72 8.14 7.69 6.14
C GLY A 72 8.12 6.26 5.58
N SER A 73 7.82 5.22 6.38
CA SER A 73 7.69 3.83 5.88
C SER A 73 6.25 3.38 5.71
N VAL A 74 5.37 4.28 5.28
CA VAL A 74 4.32 3.82 4.38
C VAL A 74 5.02 3.69 3.04
N ALA A 75 5.51 2.49 2.73
CA ALA A 75 5.70 2.12 1.34
C ALA A 75 4.31 2.20 0.70
N VAL A 76 3.93 3.39 0.25
CA VAL A 76 2.83 3.57 -0.68
C VAL A 76 3.29 2.78 -1.89
N ALA A 77 2.86 1.53 -1.97
CA ALA A 77 3.01 0.74 -3.19
C ALA A 77 2.61 1.67 -4.33
N PRO A 78 3.44 1.85 -5.36
CA PRO A 78 3.18 2.82 -6.42
C PRO A 78 1.82 2.49 -7.03
N GLY A 79 0.79 3.18 -6.58
CA GLY A 79 -0.56 3.01 -7.06
C GLY A 79 -0.68 3.66 -8.43
N TRP A 80 -1.92 3.75 -8.91
CA TRP A 80 -2.26 4.41 -10.17
C TRP A 80 -1.72 5.86 -10.27
N SER A 81 -1.38 6.49 -9.14
CA SER A 81 -0.73 7.80 -9.06
C SER A 81 0.67 7.84 -9.69
N ALA A 82 1.44 6.76 -9.61
CA ALA A 82 2.74 6.66 -10.28
C ALA A 82 2.56 6.61 -11.80
N ILE A 83 1.52 5.91 -12.27
CA ILE A 83 1.16 5.81 -13.69
C ILE A 83 0.70 7.18 -14.22
N THR A 84 -0.17 7.90 -13.49
CA THR A 84 -0.64 9.21 -13.93
C THR A 84 0.43 10.30 -13.81
N ALA A 85 1.32 10.24 -12.81
CA ALA A 85 2.48 11.12 -12.71
C ALA A 85 3.44 10.91 -13.90
N ALA A 86 3.71 9.67 -14.28
CA ALA A 86 4.52 9.36 -15.46
C ALA A 86 3.86 9.86 -16.76
N VAL A 87 2.55 9.60 -16.96
CA VAL A 87 1.81 10.05 -18.15
C VAL A 87 1.73 11.58 -18.25
N SER A 88 1.50 12.28 -17.15
CA SER A 88 1.40 13.75 -17.14
C SER A 88 2.76 14.42 -17.40
N LEU A 89 3.85 13.84 -16.91
CA LEU A 89 5.21 14.28 -17.26
C LEU A 89 5.48 14.06 -18.76
N GLN A 90 5.07 12.91 -19.30
CA GLN A 90 5.19 12.57 -20.73
C GLN A 90 4.45 13.57 -21.64
N LEU A 91 3.25 14.02 -21.23
CA LEU A 91 2.46 15.00 -21.95
C LEU A 91 3.06 16.41 -21.89
N ARG A 92 3.63 16.80 -20.74
CA ARG A 92 4.28 18.11 -20.57
C ARG A 92 5.52 18.28 -21.46
N THR A 93 6.28 17.21 -21.69
CA THR A 93 7.45 17.24 -22.57
C THR A 93 7.11 17.03 -24.05
N GLY A 94 5.88 16.60 -24.36
CA GLY A 94 5.48 16.16 -25.70
C GLY A 94 4.98 17.24 -26.67
N VAL A 95 4.56 18.41 -26.18
CA VAL A 95 3.83 19.39 -27.03
C VAL A 95 4.74 20.28 -27.88
N ALA A 96 6.06 20.34 -27.61
CA ALA A 96 6.99 21.12 -28.44
C ALA A 96 7.69 20.31 -29.56
N ALA A 97 7.50 18.98 -29.61
CA ALA A 97 8.25 18.09 -30.52
C ALA A 97 7.40 17.42 -31.62
N SER A 98 6.12 17.77 -31.75
CA SER A 98 5.21 17.11 -32.71
C SER A 98 5.22 17.73 -34.11
N ALA A 99 5.78 18.92 -34.30
CA ALA A 99 5.81 19.59 -35.62
C ALA A 99 6.93 19.09 -36.57
N GLN A 100 7.98 18.45 -36.05
CA GLN A 100 9.20 18.07 -36.82
C GLN A 100 9.31 16.55 -37.12
N ARG A 101 8.23 15.76 -36.98
CA ARG A 101 8.29 14.29 -37.10
C ARG A 101 7.60 13.71 -38.35
N ARG A 102 7.36 14.51 -39.39
CA ARG A 102 7.04 13.99 -40.74
C ARG A 102 8.24 13.31 -41.45
N ARG A 103 9.45 13.39 -40.89
CA ARG A 103 10.67 12.74 -41.43
C ARG A 103 11.20 11.54 -40.62
N ALA A 104 10.61 11.22 -39.47
CA ALA A 104 11.08 10.14 -38.59
C ALA A 104 10.12 8.93 -38.55
N VAL A 105 9.35 8.73 -39.62
CA VAL A 105 8.52 7.54 -39.89
C VAL A 105 9.37 6.26 -40.11
N ARG A 106 10.68 6.27 -39.78
CA ARG A 106 11.60 5.14 -39.98
C ARG A 106 11.78 4.19 -38.80
N LEU A 107 11.15 4.39 -37.63
CA LEU A 107 11.25 3.42 -36.51
C LEU A 107 9.94 3.27 -35.73
N VAL A 108 8.95 2.62 -36.34
CA VAL A 108 7.82 1.99 -35.60
C VAL A 108 8.04 0.47 -35.45
N ALA A 109 9.19 -0.06 -35.89
CA ALA A 109 9.43 -1.50 -35.93
C ALA A 109 10.10 -2.05 -34.66
N ALA A 110 9.33 -2.23 -33.58
CA ALA A 110 9.62 -3.16 -32.48
C ALA A 110 8.32 -3.34 -31.65
N HIS A 111 7.50 -4.40 -31.69
CA HIS A 111 7.53 -5.73 -32.31
C HIS A 111 6.15 -6.02 -32.96
N PRO A 112 6.08 -6.41 -34.25
CA PRO A 112 4.79 -6.73 -34.89
C PRO A 112 4.10 -7.97 -34.27
N ALA A 113 4.88 -8.87 -33.67
CA ALA A 113 4.38 -10.07 -33.02
C ALA A 113 3.50 -9.77 -31.79
N VAL A 114 3.89 -8.78 -30.97
CA VAL A 114 3.13 -8.45 -29.75
C VAL A 114 1.79 -7.81 -30.10
N ALA A 115 1.76 -6.92 -31.10
CA ALA A 115 0.51 -6.34 -31.59
C ALA A 115 -0.41 -7.43 -32.17
N ALA A 116 0.12 -8.37 -32.94
CA ALA A 116 -0.66 -9.47 -33.49
C ALA A 116 -1.25 -10.38 -32.40
N VAL A 117 -0.49 -10.69 -31.34
CA VAL A 117 -0.96 -11.50 -30.20
C VAL A 117 -2.06 -10.78 -29.43
N VAL A 118 -1.90 -9.48 -29.14
CA VAL A 118 -2.95 -8.71 -28.43
C VAL A 118 -4.23 -8.64 -29.26
N THR A 119 -4.13 -8.37 -30.56
CA THR A 119 -5.30 -8.36 -31.44
C THR A 119 -5.95 -9.74 -31.54
N ALA A 120 -5.18 -10.81 -31.64
CA ALA A 120 -5.70 -12.18 -31.68
C ALA A 120 -6.42 -12.55 -30.37
N LEU A 121 -5.86 -12.21 -29.21
CA LEU A 121 -6.47 -12.47 -27.90
C LEU A 121 -7.78 -11.70 -27.71
N LEU A 122 -7.83 -10.44 -28.15
CA LEU A 122 -9.06 -9.64 -28.12
C LEU A 122 -10.15 -10.22 -29.02
N LEU A 123 -9.80 -10.69 -30.22
CA LEU A 123 -10.75 -11.33 -31.14
C LEU A 123 -11.27 -12.66 -30.58
N VAL A 124 -10.39 -13.50 -30.01
CA VAL A 124 -10.79 -14.77 -29.38
C VAL A 124 -11.70 -14.52 -28.19
N GLY A 125 -11.36 -13.55 -27.34
CA GLY A 125 -12.20 -13.13 -26.21
C GLY A 125 -13.58 -12.64 -26.66
N LEU A 126 -13.63 -11.81 -27.71
CA LEU A 126 -14.88 -11.32 -28.31
C LEU A 126 -15.76 -12.48 -28.81
N VAL A 127 -15.16 -13.46 -29.51
CA VAL A 127 -15.88 -14.64 -30.03
C VAL A 127 -16.36 -15.55 -28.90
N LEU A 128 -15.56 -15.77 -27.87
CA LEU A 128 -15.95 -16.55 -26.70
C LEU A 128 -17.07 -15.85 -25.90
N LEU A 129 -17.00 -14.53 -25.78
CA LEU A 129 -18.04 -13.73 -25.14
C LEU A 129 -19.35 -13.80 -25.94
N ALA A 130 -19.28 -13.67 -27.27
CA ALA A 130 -20.44 -13.79 -28.17
C ALA A 130 -21.05 -15.21 -28.18
N ARG A 131 -20.20 -16.24 -28.08
CA ARG A 131 -20.62 -17.65 -28.00
C ARG A 131 -21.22 -18.00 -26.64
N TRP A 132 -20.69 -17.44 -25.56
CA TRP A 132 -21.23 -17.61 -24.21
C TRP A 132 -22.52 -16.82 -23.99
N SER A 133 -22.67 -15.67 -24.66
CA SER A 133 -23.87 -14.84 -24.58
C SER A 133 -25.08 -15.44 -25.28
N GLY A 134 -24.98 -16.63 -25.89
CA GLY A 134 -26.13 -17.45 -26.30
C GLY A 134 -27.23 -16.65 -26.97
N LEU A 135 -26.88 -15.79 -27.93
CA LEU A 135 -27.88 -15.16 -28.79
C LEU A 135 -28.32 -16.20 -29.81
N ASP A 136 -29.11 -17.15 -29.33
CA ASP A 136 -30.14 -17.79 -30.13
C ASP A 136 -31.08 -16.68 -30.59
N LEU A 137 -30.78 -16.10 -31.76
CA LEU A 137 -31.78 -15.49 -32.60
C LEU A 137 -31.88 -16.35 -33.86
N ALA A 138 -33.04 -16.99 -33.93
CA ALA A 138 -33.63 -17.60 -35.12
C ALA A 138 -33.52 -16.73 -36.37
#